data_AF-R5MYH5-F1
#
_entry.id   AF-R5MYH5-F1
#
_cell.length_a   1.000
_cell.length_b   1.000
_cell.length_c   1.000
_cell.angle_alpha   90.00
_cell.angle_beta   90.00
_cell.angle_gamma   90.00
#
_symmetry.space_group_name_H-M   'P 1'
#
loop_
_entity.id
_entity.type
_entity.pdbx_description
1 polymer ?
#
loop_
_entity_poly.entity_id
_entity_poly.type
_entity_poly.pdbx_seq_one_letter_code
_entity_poly.pdbx_strand_id
1 'polypeptide(L)' 'MSKNEKTANDSYLIVKGEEKEMKKISYRGNLIEEFKDDDAVYSKIQHIKTDAKGLRQIAEIVEEYGYSIYHLTQL' A
#
# COMPACT_ATOMS: atom_id res chain seq x y z
N MET A 1 -14.49 4.15 -23.91
CA MET A 1 -14.28 3.61 -22.56
C MET A 1 -12.81 3.71 -22.25
N SER A 2 -12.46 4.60 -21.32
CA SER A 2 -11.09 5.07 -21.09
C SER A 2 -10.28 4.03 -20.34
N LYS A 3 -9.10 3.72 -20.85
CA LYS A 3 -8.15 2.71 -20.33
C LYS A 3 -7.59 3.00 -18.91
N ASN A 4 -8.10 4.02 -18.21
CA ASN A 4 -7.59 4.48 -16.91
C ASN A 4 -8.39 4.01 -15.69
N GLU A 5 -9.53 3.35 -15.86
CA GLU A 5 -10.38 2.89 -14.73
C GLU A 5 -9.88 1.62 -14.04
N LYS A 6 -8.92 0.87 -14.63
CA LYS A 6 -8.46 -0.41 -14.06
C LYS A 6 -7.58 -0.27 -12.81
N THR A 7 -6.78 0.81 -12.71
CA THR A 7 -5.83 1.00 -11.59
C THR A 7 -6.45 1.51 -10.29
N ALA A 8 -7.71 1.98 -10.33
CA ALA A 8 -8.40 2.43 -9.13
C ALA A 8 -8.90 1.25 -8.28
N ASN A 9 -9.23 0.11 -8.90
CA ASN A 9 -9.80 -1.04 -8.22
C ASN A 9 -8.78 -2.10 -7.78
N ASP A 10 -7.48 -1.81 -7.91
CA ASP A 10 -6.44 -2.69 -7.40
C ASP A 10 -6.63 -2.87 -5.88
N SER A 11 -6.62 -4.13 -5.47
CA SER A 11 -6.65 -4.50 -4.07
C SER A 11 -5.23 -4.78 -3.59
N TYR A 12 -4.91 -4.35 -2.39
CA TYR A 12 -3.63 -4.61 -1.73
C TYR A 12 -3.88 -5.31 -0.40
N LEU A 13 -2.94 -6.15 0.00
CA LEU A 13 -2.91 -6.78 1.32
C LEU A 13 -1.69 -6.22 2.06
N ILE A 14 -1.94 -5.54 3.17
CA ILE A 14 -0.90 -5.12 4.11
C ILE A 14 -0.82 -6.19 5.20
N VAL A 15 0.39 -6.66 5.47
CA VAL A 15 0.69 -7.61 6.55
C VAL A 15 1.72 -6.97 7.48
N LYS A 16 1.48 -6.96 8.80
CA LYS A 16 2.46 -6.51 9.81
C LYS A 16 3.04 -7.72 10.57
N GLY A 17 4.35 -7.89 10.49
CA GLY A 17 5.08 -9.03 11.09
C GLY A 17 4.77 -10.38 10.43
N GLU A 18 5.18 -11.48 11.07
CA GLU A 18 4.90 -12.86 10.64
C GLU A 18 3.41 -13.23 10.89
N GLU A 19 2.48 -12.59 10.20
CA GLU A 19 1.04 -12.98 10.11
C GLU A 19 0.09 -12.52 11.23
N LYS A 20 0.46 -11.58 12.12
CA LYS A 20 -0.45 -11.18 13.22
C LYS A 20 -1.57 -10.22 12.81
N GLU A 21 -1.34 -9.34 11.83
CA GLU A 21 -2.34 -8.37 11.38
C GLU A 21 -2.34 -8.28 9.86
N MET A 22 -3.44 -8.73 9.24
CA MET A 22 -3.67 -8.66 7.80
C MET A 22 -4.81 -7.68 7.51
N LYS A 23 -4.52 -6.63 6.77
CA LYS A 23 -5.54 -5.67 6.30
C LYS A 23 -5.62 -5.69 4.79
N LYS A 24 -6.81 -6.00 4.27
CA LYS A 24 -7.11 -5.84 2.86
C LYS A 24 -7.62 -4.43 2.61
N ILE A 25 -6.97 -3.74 1.70
CA ILE A 25 -7.37 -2.42 1.23
C ILE A 25 -7.77 -2.51 -0.22
N SER A 26 -8.95 -1.99 -0.51
CA SER A 26 -9.38 -1.68 -1.85
C SER A 26 -9.01 -0.22 -2.10
N TYR A 27 -8.62 0.09 -3.33
CA TYR A 27 -8.22 1.43 -3.77
C TYR A 27 -6.85 1.86 -3.28
N ARG A 28 -6.01 2.08 -4.28
CA ARG A 28 -4.63 2.54 -4.14
C ARG A 28 -4.45 3.84 -3.35
N GLY A 29 -5.44 4.74 -3.43
CA GLY A 29 -5.42 6.04 -2.73
C GLY A 29 -5.41 5.91 -1.21
N ASN A 30 -6.00 4.82 -0.68
CA ASN A 30 -6.16 4.62 0.76
C ASN A 30 -4.94 3.94 1.39
N LEU A 31 -3.99 3.45 0.57
CA LEU A 31 -2.82 2.72 1.06
C LEU A 31 -2.02 3.52 2.09
N ILE A 32 -1.76 4.80 1.82
CA ILE A 32 -0.99 5.67 2.72
C ILE A 32 -1.75 5.92 4.02
N GLU A 33 -3.08 6.00 3.96
CA GLU A 33 -3.91 6.27 5.14
C GLU A 33 -3.89 5.13 6.15
N GLU A 34 -3.69 3.89 5.70
CA GLU A 34 -3.57 2.71 6.59
C GLU A 34 -2.35 2.76 7.52
N PHE A 35 -1.35 3.58 7.18
CA PHE A 35 -0.16 3.76 8.01
C PHE A 35 -0.27 4.96 8.95
N LYS A 36 -1.38 5.73 8.96
CA LYS A 36 -1.55 6.93 9.81
C LYS A 36 -1.33 6.67 11.31
N ASP A 37 -1.64 5.46 11.79
CA ASP A 37 -1.43 5.07 13.18
C ASP A 37 0.04 4.80 13.53
N ASP A 38 0.91 4.64 12.53
CA ASP A 38 2.35 4.41 12.67
C ASP A 38 3.13 5.62 12.12
N ASP A 39 3.29 6.65 12.97
CA ASP A 39 3.84 7.96 12.60
C ASP A 39 5.22 7.88 11.93
N ALA A 40 6.05 6.92 12.36
CA ALA A 40 7.39 6.71 11.80
C ALA A 40 7.34 6.25 10.34
N VAL A 41 6.39 5.38 9.99
CA VAL A 41 6.14 4.94 8.62
C VAL A 41 5.44 6.03 7.83
N TYR A 42 4.34 6.56 8.37
CA TYR A 42 3.50 7.56 7.70
C TYR A 42 4.30 8.79 7.28
N SER A 43 5.15 9.31 8.16
CA SER A 43 5.98 10.49 7.87
C SER A 43 6.92 10.27 6.67
N LYS A 44 7.38 9.03 6.45
CA LYS A 44 8.23 8.67 5.33
C LYS A 44 7.49 8.45 4.02
N ILE A 45 6.22 8.05 4.06
CA ILE A 45 5.48 7.68 2.84
C ILE A 45 4.43 8.70 2.42
N GLN A 46 3.96 9.59 3.31
CA GLN A 46 2.84 10.51 3.06
C GLN A 46 3.04 11.46 1.87
N HIS A 47 4.29 11.72 1.49
CA HIS A 47 4.64 12.60 0.37
C HIS A 47 4.85 11.85 -0.96
N ILE A 48 4.83 10.51 -0.92
CA ILE A 48 5.05 9.67 -2.09
C ILE A 48 3.74 9.55 -2.88
N LYS A 49 3.81 9.74 -4.19
CA LYS A 49 2.64 9.53 -5.06
C LYS A 49 2.30 8.04 -5.08
N THR A 50 1.02 7.72 -5.04
CA THR A 50 0.56 6.34 -5.22
C THR A 50 0.49 6.00 -6.71
N ASP A 51 1.59 6.16 -7.45
CA ASP A 51 1.76 5.70 -8.83
C ASP A 51 2.64 4.42 -8.87
N ALA A 52 2.82 3.79 -10.04
CA ALA A 52 3.43 2.44 -10.12
C ALA A 52 4.84 2.42 -9.53
N LYS A 53 5.57 3.52 -9.70
CA LYS A 53 6.88 3.71 -9.10
C LYS A 53 6.77 3.98 -7.60
N GLY A 54 5.90 4.91 -7.21
CA GLY A 54 5.75 5.27 -5.80
C GLY A 54 5.22 4.12 -4.93
N LEU A 55 4.39 3.22 -5.44
CA LEU A 55 4.00 2.00 -4.70
C LEU A 55 5.18 1.09 -4.37
N ARG A 56 6.13 0.93 -5.32
CA ARG A 56 7.32 0.13 -5.06
C ARG A 56 8.16 0.78 -3.96
N GLN A 57 8.32 2.10 -4.03
CA GLN A 57 9.04 2.85 -2.99
C GLN A 57 8.35 2.76 -1.63
N ILE A 58 7.02 2.83 -1.59
CA ILE A 58 6.25 2.64 -0.35
C ILE A 58 6.50 1.24 0.19
N ALA A 59 6.39 0.20 -0.65
CA ALA A 59 6.63 -1.19 -0.24
C ALA A 59 8.03 -1.40 0.34
N GLU A 60 9.07 -0.87 -0.32
CA GLU A 60 10.45 -0.93 0.17
C GLU A 60 10.60 -0.24 1.54
N ILE A 61 10.01 0.94 1.71
CA ILE A 61 10.10 1.67 2.98
C ILE A 61 9.38 0.93 4.10
N VAL A 62 8.13 0.49 3.87
CA VAL A 62 7.34 -0.12 4.96
C VAL A 62 7.89 -1.50 5.35
N GLU A 63 8.60 -2.19 4.45
CA GLU A 63 9.32 -3.43 4.74
C GLU A 63 10.40 -3.27 5.80
N GLU A 64 11.12 -2.13 5.80
CA GLU A 64 12.08 -1.80 6.87
C GLU A 64 11.42 -1.70 8.26
N TYR A 65 10.11 -1.48 8.30
CA TYR A 65 9.31 -1.37 9.53
C TYR A 65 8.50 -2.65 9.81
N GLY A 66 8.77 -3.73 9.09
CA GLY A 66 8.12 -5.02 9.29
C GLY A 66 6.74 -5.15 8.65
N TYR A 67 6.42 -4.31 7.66
CA TYR A 67 5.20 -4.42 6.87
C TYR A 67 5.49 -5.01 5.48
N SER A 68 4.59 -5.86 4.98
CA SER A 68 4.65 -6.34 3.60
C SER A 68 3.38 -5.93 2.86
N ILE A 69 3.53 -5.42 1.63
CA ILE A 69 2.41 -5.04 0.76
C ILE A 69 2.36 -6.02 -0.41
N TYR A 70 1.26 -6.77 -0.52
CA TYR A 70 1.01 -7.66 -1.65
C TYR A 70 -0.04 -7.05 -2.58
N HIS A 71 0.25 -7.04 -3.88
CA HIS A 71 -0.71 -6.63 -4.89
C HIS A 71 -1.61 -7.82 -5.26
N LEU A 72 -2.89 -7.71 -4.95
CA LEU A 72 -3.88 -8.73 -5.28
C LEU A 72 -4.40 -8.46 -6.70
N THR A 73 -3.83 -9.18 -7.67
CA THR A 73 -4.34 -9.15 -9.04
C THR A 73 -5.69 -9.88 -9.11
N GLN A 74 -6.65 -9.31 -9.84
CA GLN A 74 -7.90 -10.02 -10.16
C GLN A 74 -7.54 -11.19 -11.09
N LEU A 75 -7.79 -12.41 -10.61
CA LEU A 75 -7.82 -13.65 -11.41
C LEU A 75 -8.83 -13.53 -12.56
#